data_AF-A0A259KXA1-F1
#
_entry.id   AF-A0A259KXA1-F1
#
_cell.length_a   1.000
_cell.length_b   1.000
_cell.length_c   1.000
_cell.angle_alpha   90.00
_cell.angle_beta   90.00
_cell.angle_gamma   90.00
#
_symmetry.space_group_name_H-M   'P 1'
#
loop_
_entity.id
_entity.type
_entity.pdbx_description
1 polymer ?
#
loop_
_entity_poly.entity_id
_entity_poly.type
_entity_poly.pdbx_seq_one_letter_code
_entity_poly.pdbx_strand_id
1 'polypeptide(L)'
;AIGAGDLRPTHVANVAQQLIEPSARQLDLKLTSARKKPYDTESDIQILGVGKLKTQVARCCKPLPGDPIGGYITVGRGVTVHRLDCVNFLNLREFEPNRIIEVNWGGKPAAVYPVDIEIEAYDRSGLLRDITQVLSASKSDVLALNTLSNKDENTATMTVTVEISSLEQLARLLAQIRNLPNIIDVRRKRG
;
A
#
# COMPACT_ATOMS: atom_id res chain seq x y z
N ALA A 1 45.89 39.82 25.37
CA ALA A 1 45.17 38.94 26.30
C ALA A 1 45.87 37.59 26.49
N ILE A 2 46.03 36.73 25.46
CA ILE A 2 46.66 35.40 25.65
C ILE A 2 48.16 35.49 25.98
N GLY A 3 48.89 36.42 25.35
CA GLY A 3 50.31 36.66 25.66
C GLY A 3 50.59 37.41 26.98
N ALA A 4 49.55 37.92 27.66
CA ALA A 4 49.68 38.62 28.94
C ALA A 4 49.39 37.72 30.16
N GLY A 5 49.05 36.44 29.94
CA GLY A 5 48.74 35.48 31.00
C GLY A 5 47.29 35.48 31.48
N ASP A 6 46.48 36.45 31.06
CA ASP A 6 45.09 36.62 31.51
C ASP A 6 44.14 35.52 31.02
N LEU A 7 44.52 34.79 29.97
CA LEU A 7 43.74 33.68 29.41
C LEU A 7 44.64 32.48 29.14
N ARG A 8 44.30 31.35 29.74
CA ARG A 8 45.01 30.08 29.51
C ARG A 8 44.77 29.62 28.07
N PRO A 9 45.82 29.24 27.32
CA PRO A 9 45.69 28.77 25.94
C PRO A 9 44.69 27.60 25.78
N THR A 10 44.56 26.74 26.80
CA THR A 10 43.59 25.66 26.84
C THR A 10 42.13 26.14 26.88
N HIS A 11 41.88 27.27 27.54
CA HIS A 11 40.54 27.86 27.61
C HIS A 11 40.14 28.46 26.26
N VAL A 12 41.10 29.09 25.57
CA VAL A 12 40.88 29.62 24.22
C VAL A 12 40.70 28.50 23.21
N ALA A 13 41.48 27.42 23.31
CA ALA A 13 41.34 26.24 22.44
C ALA A 13 39.96 25.58 22.61
N ASN A 14 39.47 25.42 23.85
CA ASN A 14 38.13 24.86 24.11
C ASN A 14 37.01 25.73 23.54
N VAL A 15 37.08 27.05 23.72
CA VAL A 15 36.06 27.97 23.20
C VAL A 15 36.09 28.01 21.66
N ALA A 16 37.29 27.97 21.06
CA ALA A 16 37.43 27.88 19.61
C ALA A 16 36.85 26.57 19.06
N GLN A 17 37.05 25.43 19.73
CA GLN A 17 36.43 24.16 19.36
C GLN A 17 34.89 24.24 19.39
N GLN A 18 34.31 24.86 20.41
CA GLN A 18 32.85 25.03 20.53
C GLN A 18 32.25 25.96 19.46
N LEU A 19 33.05 26.86 18.88
CA LEU A 19 32.62 27.76 17.79
C LEU A 19 32.77 27.14 16.40
N ILE A 20 33.60 26.10 16.26
CA ILE A 20 33.90 25.43 14.97
C ILE A 20 33.06 24.15 14.81
N GLU A 21 32.71 23.47 15.91
CA GLU A 21 31.78 22.35 15.83
C GLU A 21 30.41 22.89 15.39
N PRO A 22 29.89 22.52 14.20
CA PRO A 22 28.51 22.80 13.90
C PRO A 22 27.74 22.13 15.03
N SER A 23 26.96 22.89 15.79
CA SER A 23 26.01 22.33 16.73
C SER A 23 25.25 21.27 15.93
N ALA A 24 25.60 20.01 16.16
CA ALA A 24 24.79 18.91 15.74
C ALA A 24 23.56 19.06 16.62
N ARG A 25 22.66 19.96 16.22
CA ARG A 25 21.24 19.79 16.42
C ARG A 25 20.97 18.45 15.78
N GLN A 26 21.18 17.43 16.58
CA GLN A 26 20.57 16.15 16.41
C GLN A 26 19.09 16.52 16.33
N LEU A 27 18.60 16.65 15.10
CA LEU A 27 17.18 16.71 14.87
C LEU A 27 16.70 15.40 15.48
N ASP A 28 16.08 15.49 16.65
CA ASP A 28 15.20 14.44 17.14
C ASP A 28 14.03 14.40 16.16
N LEU A 29 14.31 13.87 14.97
CA LEU A 29 13.33 13.29 14.09
C LEU A 29 12.77 12.13 14.90
N LYS A 30 11.78 12.45 15.73
CA LYS A 30 10.74 11.52 16.08
C LYS A 30 10.11 11.14 14.74
N LEU A 31 10.72 10.15 14.08
CA LEU A 31 10.06 9.32 13.12
C LEU A 31 8.91 8.68 13.90
N THR A 32 7.81 9.42 14.04
CA THR A 32 6.50 8.83 14.16
C THR A 32 6.38 8.02 12.89
N SER A 33 6.84 6.77 12.96
CA SER A 33 6.24 5.71 12.19
C SER A 33 4.78 5.71 12.62
N ALA A 34 4.02 6.61 12.02
CA ALA A 34 2.60 6.43 11.89
C ALA A 34 2.49 5.18 11.03
N ARG A 35 2.58 4.01 11.67
CA ARG A 35 1.96 2.80 11.17
C ARG A 35 0.50 3.23 10.99
N LYS A 36 0.16 3.70 9.78
CA LYS A 36 -1.22 3.89 9.37
C LYS A 36 -1.90 2.60 9.78
N LYS A 37 -2.91 2.71 10.66
CA LYS A 37 -3.62 1.53 11.17
C LYS A 37 -4.00 0.68 9.95
N PRO A 38 -3.77 -0.64 9.97
CA PRO A 38 -4.23 -1.50 8.89
C PRO A 38 -5.71 -1.22 8.66
N TYR A 39 -6.06 -1.08 7.39
CA TYR A 39 -7.43 -0.85 6.90
C TYR A 39 -8.45 -1.65 7.74
N ASP A 40 -9.30 -0.94 8.47
CA ASP A 40 -10.33 -1.55 9.31
C ASP A 40 -11.60 -1.81 8.50
N THR A 41 -11.63 -3.00 7.89
CA THR A 41 -12.77 -3.51 7.12
C THR A 41 -14.05 -3.67 7.95
N GLU A 42 -13.98 -3.68 9.28
CA GLU A 42 -15.17 -3.89 10.14
C GLU A 42 -16.12 -2.70 10.13
N SER A 43 -15.64 -1.50 9.81
CA SER A 43 -16.45 -0.28 9.77
C SER A 43 -17.08 0.03 8.41
N ASP A 44 -16.57 -0.57 7.33
CA ASP A 44 -16.91 -0.27 5.93
C ASP A 44 -17.85 -1.30 5.29
N ILE A 45 -18.24 -2.36 6.00
CA ILE A 45 -19.07 -3.45 5.45
C ILE A 45 -20.36 -3.58 6.27
N GLN A 46 -21.49 -3.48 5.58
CA GLN A 46 -22.82 -3.69 6.15
C GLN A 46 -23.42 -5.00 5.65
N ILE A 47 -23.95 -5.79 6.56
CA ILE A 47 -24.65 -7.03 6.25
C ILE A 47 -26.14 -6.72 6.31
N LEU A 48 -26.89 -7.13 5.28
CA LEU A 48 -28.33 -6.87 5.24
C LEU A 48 -29.05 -7.65 6.35
N GLY A 49 -29.83 -6.96 7.18
CA GLY A 49 -30.72 -7.56 8.18
C GLY A 49 -30.08 -8.00 9.51
N VAL A 50 -28.77 -7.81 9.69
CA VAL A 50 -28.05 -8.13 10.94
C VAL A 50 -27.05 -7.01 11.26
N GLY A 51 -26.89 -6.69 12.56
CA GLY A 51 -26.00 -5.64 13.03
C GLY A 51 -24.50 -5.93 12.81
N LYS A 52 -23.63 -5.32 13.62
CA LYS A 52 -22.16 -5.47 13.52
C LYS A 52 -21.71 -6.90 13.84
N LEU A 53 -21.66 -7.78 12.84
CA LEU A 53 -20.97 -9.06 12.92
C LEU A 53 -19.49 -8.86 12.56
N LYS A 54 -18.63 -9.74 13.07
CA LYS A 54 -17.22 -9.76 12.70
C LYS A 54 -17.10 -10.06 11.20
N THR A 55 -16.55 -9.10 10.44
CA THR A 55 -16.36 -9.21 9.00
C THR A 55 -14.90 -9.09 8.62
N GLN A 56 -14.45 -9.94 7.69
CA GLN A 56 -13.11 -9.88 7.14
C GLN A 56 -13.14 -9.98 5.61
N VAL A 57 -12.22 -9.30 4.94
CA VAL A 57 -12.04 -9.39 3.48
C VAL A 57 -11.29 -10.67 3.11
N ALA A 58 -11.76 -11.38 2.08
CA ALA A 58 -11.12 -12.59 1.58
C ALA A 58 -9.74 -12.31 0.96
N ARG A 59 -8.78 -13.20 1.22
CA ARG A 59 -7.41 -13.06 0.70
C ARG A 59 -7.26 -13.38 -0.79
N CYS A 60 -8.17 -14.18 -1.36
CA CYS A 60 -8.17 -14.56 -2.78
C CYS A 60 -8.55 -13.37 -3.69
N CYS A 61 -9.73 -12.77 -3.50
CA CYS A 61 -10.19 -11.68 -4.36
C CYS A 61 -9.94 -10.27 -3.80
N LYS A 62 -9.59 -10.14 -2.51
CA LYS A 62 -9.29 -8.89 -1.79
C LYS A 62 -10.26 -7.72 -2.10
N PRO A 63 -11.61 -7.88 -2.11
CA PRO A 63 -12.53 -6.84 -2.56
C PRO A 63 -12.24 -5.44 -2.02
N LEU A 64 -12.38 -4.43 -2.87
CA LEU A 64 -12.27 -3.00 -2.52
C LEU A 64 -13.63 -2.32 -2.58
N PRO A 65 -13.84 -1.22 -1.85
CA PRO A 65 -15.05 -0.41 -1.98
C PRO A 65 -15.36 -0.05 -3.43
N GLY A 66 -16.60 -0.36 -3.84
CA GLY A 66 -17.07 -0.27 -5.22
C GLY A 66 -17.05 -1.60 -5.99
N ASP A 67 -16.30 -2.62 -5.53
CA ASP A 67 -16.42 -3.97 -6.09
C ASP A 67 -17.78 -4.57 -5.67
N PRO A 68 -18.49 -5.30 -6.56
CA PRO A 68 -19.66 -6.06 -6.16
C PRO A 68 -19.25 -7.20 -5.22
N ILE A 69 -19.81 -7.24 -4.02
CA ILE A 69 -19.41 -8.17 -2.95
C ILE A 69 -20.53 -9.10 -2.48
N GLY A 70 -20.13 -10.24 -1.94
CA GLY A 70 -20.97 -11.23 -1.29
C GLY A 70 -20.29 -11.78 -0.02
N GLY A 71 -21.09 -12.16 0.98
CA GLY A 71 -20.59 -12.68 2.25
C GLY A 71 -20.74 -14.18 2.33
N TYR A 72 -19.77 -14.85 2.95
CA TYR A 72 -19.84 -16.26 3.29
C TYR A 72 -19.62 -16.44 4.80
N ILE A 73 -20.56 -17.09 5.48
CA ILE A 73 -20.50 -17.36 6.92
C ILE A 73 -19.46 -18.45 7.15
N THR A 74 -18.39 -18.13 7.87
CA THR A 74 -17.32 -19.06 8.25
C THR A 74 -17.48 -19.55 9.69
N VAL A 75 -17.07 -20.79 9.96
CA VAL A 75 -17.06 -21.33 11.33
C VAL A 75 -15.99 -20.62 12.16
N GLY A 76 -16.40 -19.93 13.23
CA GLY A 76 -15.50 -19.29 14.21
C GLY A 76 -14.78 -18.00 13.77
N ARG A 77 -14.85 -17.60 12.49
CA ARG A 77 -14.21 -16.37 11.98
C ARG A 77 -15.19 -15.27 11.56
N GLY A 78 -16.49 -15.49 11.72
CA GLY A 78 -17.54 -14.54 11.32
C GLY A 78 -17.84 -14.64 9.83
N VAL A 79 -17.98 -13.51 9.15
CA VAL A 79 -18.29 -13.45 7.71
C VAL A 79 -17.04 -13.09 6.92
N THR A 80 -16.74 -13.89 5.90
CA THR A 80 -15.67 -13.59 4.93
C THR A 80 -16.28 -13.00 3.68
N VAL A 81 -15.80 -11.83 3.26
CA VAL A 81 -16.35 -11.04 2.16
C VAL A 81 -15.54 -11.28 0.90
N HIS A 82 -16.23 -11.73 -0.14
CA HIS A 82 -15.68 -12.00 -1.46
C HIS A 82 -16.25 -11.04 -2.50
N ARG A 83 -15.60 -10.96 -3.67
CA ARG A 83 -16.25 -10.43 -4.86
C ARG A 83 -17.26 -11.44 -5.39
N LEU A 84 -18.35 -10.95 -5.96
CA LEU A 84 -19.39 -11.81 -6.55
C LEU A 84 -18.86 -12.67 -7.72
N ASP A 85 -17.83 -12.21 -8.42
CA ASP A 85 -17.19 -12.90 -9.55
C ASP A 85 -15.97 -13.77 -9.14
N CYS A 86 -15.70 -13.92 -7.83
CA CYS A 86 -14.60 -14.74 -7.36
C CYS A 86 -14.90 -16.24 -7.52
N VAL A 87 -14.03 -16.99 -8.21
CA VAL A 87 -14.18 -18.44 -8.41
C VAL A 87 -14.43 -19.20 -7.10
N ASN A 88 -13.69 -18.87 -6.04
CA ASN A 88 -13.89 -19.51 -4.73
C ASN A 88 -15.28 -19.18 -4.15
N PHE A 89 -15.78 -17.96 -4.33
CA PHE A 89 -17.10 -17.59 -3.86
C PHE A 89 -18.21 -18.27 -4.68
N LEU A 90 -18.04 -18.38 -6.00
CA LEU A 90 -18.97 -19.09 -6.86
C LEU A 90 -19.08 -20.57 -6.45
N ASN A 91 -17.95 -21.22 -6.18
CA ASN A 91 -17.93 -22.60 -5.67
C ASN A 91 -18.66 -22.69 -4.31
N LEU A 92 -18.34 -21.81 -3.36
CA LEU A 92 -19.02 -21.79 -2.05
C LEU A 92 -20.53 -21.58 -2.18
N ARG A 93 -20.96 -20.75 -3.13
CA ARG A 93 -22.38 -20.49 -3.41
C ARG A 93 -23.08 -21.71 -3.98
N GLU A 94 -22.39 -22.53 -4.75
CA GLU A 94 -22.91 -23.77 -5.32
C GLU A 94 -23.03 -24.89 -4.27
N PHE A 95 -21.98 -25.11 -3.48
CA PHE A 95 -21.92 -26.23 -2.52
C PHE A 95 -22.57 -25.93 -1.16
N GLU A 96 -22.54 -24.68 -0.70
CA GLU A 96 -23.05 -24.28 0.62
C GLU A 96 -23.92 -23.01 0.55
N PRO A 97 -25.00 -22.99 -0.25
CA PRO A 97 -25.82 -21.80 -0.48
C PRO A 97 -26.43 -21.23 0.82
N ASN A 98 -26.75 -22.08 1.80
CA ASN A 98 -27.31 -21.69 3.09
C ASN A 98 -26.36 -20.82 3.94
N ARG A 99 -25.07 -20.76 3.59
CA ARG A 99 -24.04 -19.97 4.28
C ARG A 99 -23.69 -18.69 3.53
N ILE A 100 -24.34 -18.43 2.40
CA ILE A 100 -24.17 -17.21 1.61
C ILE A 100 -25.10 -16.14 2.16
N ILE A 101 -24.57 -14.93 2.32
CA ILE A 101 -25.33 -13.77 2.77
C ILE A 101 -25.04 -12.56 1.89
N GLU A 102 -26.05 -11.72 1.73
CA GLU A 102 -25.90 -10.45 1.03
C GLU A 102 -25.21 -9.42 1.93
N VAL A 103 -24.18 -8.80 1.38
CA VAL A 103 -23.39 -7.77 2.04
C VAL A 103 -23.21 -6.62 1.07
N ASN A 104 -23.15 -5.41 1.61
CA ASN A 104 -22.88 -4.20 0.86
C ASN A 104 -21.80 -3.40 1.55
N TRP A 105 -21.10 -2.58 0.78
CA TRP A 105 -20.24 -1.55 1.36
C TRP A 105 -21.13 -0.56 2.11
N GLY A 106 -20.80 -0.29 3.37
CA GLY A 106 -21.49 0.68 4.21
C GLY A 106 -20.52 1.63 4.89
N GLY A 107 -21.04 2.52 5.74
CA GLY A 107 -20.21 3.45 6.51
C GLY A 107 -19.73 4.67 5.72
N LYS A 108 -18.87 5.49 6.36
CA LYS A 108 -18.11 6.54 5.67
C LYS A 108 -16.85 5.88 5.13
N PRO A 109 -16.67 5.77 3.80
CA PRO A 109 -15.50 5.11 3.25
C PRO A 109 -14.23 5.76 3.80
N ALA A 110 -13.24 4.95 4.19
CA ALA A 110 -11.88 5.42 4.37
C ALA A 110 -11.43 6.21 3.14
N ALA A 111 -10.60 7.23 3.34
CA ALA A 111 -10.19 8.11 2.25
C ALA A 111 -9.36 7.38 1.18
N VAL A 112 -8.61 6.34 1.58
CA VAL A 112 -7.74 5.54 0.70
C VAL A 112 -7.62 4.10 1.21
N TYR A 113 -7.32 3.19 0.29
CA TYR A 113 -7.19 1.75 0.53
C TYR A 113 -5.93 1.19 -0.13
N PRO A 114 -5.15 0.30 0.53
CA PRO A 114 -3.98 -0.31 -0.07
C PRO A 114 -4.36 -1.35 -1.14
N VAL A 115 -3.70 -1.27 -2.29
CA VAL A 115 -3.91 -2.14 -3.45
C VAL A 115 -2.59 -2.64 -3.97
N ASP A 116 -2.46 -3.95 -4.13
CA ASP A 116 -1.32 -4.58 -4.76
C ASP A 116 -1.51 -4.61 -6.29
N ILE A 117 -0.54 -4.09 -7.02
CA ILE A 117 -0.45 -4.07 -8.48
C ILE A 117 0.74 -4.94 -8.87
N GLU A 118 0.54 -5.82 -9.84
CA GLU A 118 1.56 -6.65 -10.45
C GLU A 118 1.80 -6.14 -11.88
N ILE A 119 3.07 -5.93 -12.21
CA ILE A 119 3.54 -5.41 -13.49
C ILE A 119 4.54 -6.40 -14.04
N GLU A 120 4.32 -6.84 -15.27
CA GLU A 120 5.24 -7.66 -16.06
C GLU A 120 5.73 -6.84 -17.23
N ALA A 121 7.04 -6.83 -17.46
CA ALA A 121 7.67 -6.00 -18.48
C ALA A 121 8.92 -6.67 -19.05
N TYR A 122 9.34 -6.26 -20.23
CA TYR A 122 10.70 -6.54 -20.71
C TYR A 122 11.69 -5.63 -19.99
N ASP A 123 12.74 -6.23 -19.43
CA ASP A 123 13.72 -5.48 -18.66
C ASP A 123 14.55 -4.59 -19.61
N ARG A 124 14.74 -3.35 -19.17
CA ARG A 124 15.56 -2.35 -19.86
C ARG A 124 16.05 -1.31 -18.88
N SER A 125 17.13 -0.64 -19.28
CA SER A 125 17.61 0.55 -18.57
C SER A 125 16.49 1.59 -18.48
N GLY A 126 16.26 2.09 -17.26
CA GLY A 126 15.25 3.10 -16.96
C GLY A 126 13.82 2.58 -16.71
N LEU A 127 13.53 1.28 -16.80
CA LEU A 127 12.18 0.75 -16.56
C LEU A 127 11.61 1.17 -15.20
N LEU A 128 12.38 0.96 -14.13
CA LEU A 128 11.99 1.33 -12.77
C LEU A 128 11.75 2.85 -12.64
N ARG A 129 12.54 3.67 -13.34
CA ARG A 129 12.39 5.13 -13.35
C ARG A 129 11.08 5.56 -13.99
N ASP A 130 10.73 4.98 -15.14
CA ASP A 130 9.51 5.35 -15.86
C ASP A 130 8.26 4.98 -15.06
N ILE A 131 8.25 3.79 -14.44
CA ILE A 131 7.15 3.33 -13.57
C ILE A 131 7.02 4.23 -12.34
N THR A 132 8.14 4.54 -11.67
CA THR A 132 8.10 5.41 -10.48
C THR A 132 7.68 6.85 -10.81
N GLN A 133 7.98 7.35 -12.00
CA GLN A 133 7.50 8.65 -12.46
C GLN A 133 5.98 8.67 -12.66
N VAL A 134 5.40 7.60 -13.24
CA VAL A 134 3.94 7.45 -13.34
C VAL A 134 3.29 7.36 -11.96
N LEU A 135 3.86 6.56 -11.06
CA LEU A 135 3.37 6.43 -9.67
C LEU A 135 3.36 7.77 -8.96
N SER A 136 4.45 8.55 -9.06
CA SER A 136 4.57 9.89 -8.46
C SER A 136 3.55 10.88 -9.05
N ALA A 137 3.36 10.88 -10.37
CA ALA A 137 2.39 11.74 -11.04
C ALA A 137 0.92 11.41 -10.68
N SER A 138 0.64 10.15 -10.32
CA SER A 138 -0.71 9.69 -9.96
C SER A 138 -1.22 10.21 -8.61
N LYS A 139 -0.37 10.88 -7.82
CA LYS A 139 -0.66 11.32 -6.45
C LYS A 139 -1.16 10.18 -5.53
N SER A 140 -0.67 8.96 -5.76
CA SER A 140 -0.96 7.79 -4.94
C SER A 140 0.25 7.49 -4.06
N ASP A 141 0.04 7.29 -2.76
CA ASP A 141 1.14 6.91 -1.86
C ASP A 141 1.61 5.48 -2.17
N VAL A 142 2.91 5.28 -2.36
CA VAL A 142 3.52 3.96 -2.55
C VAL A 142 3.94 3.43 -1.17
N LEU A 143 3.32 2.34 -0.72
CA LEU A 143 3.61 1.70 0.56
C LEU A 143 4.74 0.68 0.48
N ALA A 144 4.80 -0.05 -0.65
CA ALA A 144 5.81 -1.06 -0.90
C ALA A 144 6.08 -1.19 -2.40
N LEU A 145 7.32 -1.52 -2.75
CA LEU A 145 7.74 -1.79 -4.12
C LEU A 145 8.77 -2.93 -4.08
N ASN A 146 8.48 -4.01 -4.78
CA ASN A 146 9.39 -5.14 -4.98
C ASN A 146 9.61 -5.35 -6.46
N THR A 147 10.85 -5.57 -6.88
CA THR A 147 11.23 -5.78 -8.28
C THR A 147 12.12 -7.01 -8.37
N LEU A 148 11.79 -7.90 -9.29
CA LEU A 148 12.55 -9.10 -9.60
C LEU A 148 12.83 -9.13 -11.10
N SER A 149 14.11 -9.02 -11.47
CA SER A 149 14.54 -9.14 -12.87
C SER A 149 14.97 -10.58 -13.16
N ASN A 150 14.50 -11.12 -14.28
CA ASN A 150 14.96 -12.36 -14.88
C ASN A 150 15.87 -12.04 -16.07
N LYS A 151 17.17 -12.29 -15.91
CA LYS A 151 18.17 -12.00 -16.96
C LYS A 151 18.11 -12.98 -18.13
N ASP A 152 17.67 -14.21 -17.92
CA ASP A 152 17.64 -15.23 -18.95
C ASP A 152 16.52 -14.96 -19.96
N GLU A 153 15.37 -14.48 -19.47
CA GLU A 153 14.22 -14.11 -20.31
C GLU A 153 14.21 -12.61 -20.67
N ASN A 154 15.13 -11.82 -20.11
CA ASN A 154 15.16 -10.37 -20.19
C ASN A 154 13.80 -9.73 -19.80
N THR A 155 13.22 -10.21 -18.71
CA THR A 155 11.93 -9.76 -18.17
C THR A 155 12.09 -9.24 -16.74
N ALA A 156 11.14 -8.41 -16.30
CA ALA A 156 11.06 -7.93 -14.93
C ALA A 156 9.62 -8.06 -14.43
N THR A 157 9.47 -8.59 -13.22
CA THR A 157 8.21 -8.62 -12.48
C THR A 157 8.30 -7.66 -11.31
N MET A 158 7.34 -6.74 -11.22
CA MET A 158 7.26 -5.76 -10.14
C MET A 158 5.94 -5.92 -9.40
N THR A 159 5.99 -5.88 -8.08
CA THR A 159 4.81 -5.81 -7.22
C THR A 159 4.85 -4.48 -6.47
N VAL A 160 3.82 -3.66 -6.64
CA VAL A 160 3.69 -2.34 -6.02
C VAL A 160 2.44 -2.32 -5.15
N THR A 161 2.56 -1.92 -3.89
CA THR A 161 1.42 -1.65 -3.02
C THR A 161 1.19 -0.15 -2.96
N VAL A 162 0.04 0.32 -3.44
CA VAL A 162 -0.32 1.74 -3.50
C VAL A 162 -1.62 2.02 -2.74
N GLU A 163 -1.73 3.20 -2.13
CA GLU A 163 -2.99 3.67 -1.55
C GLU A 163 -3.86 4.35 -2.62
N ILE A 164 -5.09 3.87 -2.78
CA ILE A 164 -6.03 4.32 -3.79
C ILE A 164 -7.35 4.74 -3.14
N SER A 165 -7.90 5.88 -3.56
CA SER A 165 -9.17 6.42 -3.07
C SER A 165 -10.40 5.84 -3.76
N SER A 166 -10.26 5.34 -4.99
CA SER A 166 -11.38 4.84 -5.80
C SER A 166 -10.94 3.86 -6.89
N LEU A 167 -11.86 2.99 -7.33
CA LEU A 167 -11.63 2.10 -8.47
C LEU A 167 -11.28 2.86 -9.76
N GLU A 168 -11.81 4.07 -9.94
CA GLU A 168 -11.50 4.91 -11.09
C GLU A 168 -10.04 5.39 -11.08
N GLN A 169 -9.52 5.80 -9.90
CA GLN A 169 -8.10 6.14 -9.75
C GLN A 169 -7.21 4.94 -10.06
N LEU A 170 -7.57 3.75 -9.56
CA LEU A 170 -6.84 2.52 -9.89
C LEU A 170 -6.83 2.26 -11.40
N ALA A 171 -8.00 2.32 -12.04
CA ALA A 171 -8.13 2.07 -13.48
C ALA A 171 -7.27 3.02 -14.31
N ARG A 172 -7.27 4.33 -13.97
CA ARG A 172 -6.40 5.32 -14.61
C ARG A 172 -4.92 5.01 -14.41
N LEU A 173 -4.51 4.66 -13.19
CA LEU A 173 -3.12 4.31 -12.90
C LEU A 173 -2.66 3.07 -13.69
N LEU A 174 -3.47 2.01 -13.70
CA LEU A 174 -3.16 0.80 -14.46
C LEU A 174 -3.04 1.10 -15.97
N ALA A 175 -3.93 1.94 -16.52
CA ALA A 175 -3.87 2.34 -17.92
C ALA A 175 -2.61 3.17 -18.24
N GLN A 176 -2.23 4.10 -17.35
CA GLN A 176 -1.01 4.90 -17.51
C GLN A 176 0.24 4.03 -17.50
N ILE A 177 0.32 3.06 -16.58
CA ILE A 177 1.44 2.11 -16.54
C ILE A 177 1.44 1.27 -17.81
N ARG A 178 0.29 0.75 -18.25
CA ARG A 178 0.16 -0.08 -19.45
C ARG A 178 0.65 0.62 -20.72
N ASN A 179 0.49 1.94 -20.80
CA ASN A 179 0.93 2.73 -21.94
C ASN A 179 2.45 2.98 -21.98
N LEU A 180 3.20 2.62 -20.93
CA LEU A 180 4.65 2.70 -20.97
C LEU A 180 5.21 1.66 -21.96
N PRO A 181 6.28 1.99 -22.69
CA PRO A 181 6.91 1.03 -23.58
C PRO A 181 7.51 -0.12 -22.77
N ASN A 182 7.41 -1.32 -23.35
CA ASN A 182 7.94 -2.57 -22.81
C ASN A 182 7.13 -3.20 -21.66
N ILE A 183 5.95 -2.68 -21.34
CA ILE A 183 5.03 -3.37 -20.42
C ILE A 183 4.33 -4.51 -21.17
N ILE A 184 4.41 -5.72 -20.60
CA ILE A 184 3.76 -6.93 -21.10
C ILE A 184 2.33 -6.98 -20.54
N ASP A 185 2.20 -6.87 -19.22
CA ASP A 185 0.91 -6.81 -18.54
C ASP A 185 1.00 -5.95 -17.28
N VAL A 186 -0.14 -5.38 -16.91
CA VAL A 186 -0.31 -4.71 -15.63
C VAL A 186 -1.72 -4.99 -15.13
N ARG A 187 -1.78 -5.54 -13.93
CA ARG A 187 -3.02 -5.99 -13.31
C ARG A 187 -2.98 -5.78 -11.82
N ARG A 188 -4.16 -5.65 -11.23
CA ARG A 188 -4.32 -5.73 -9.78
C ARG A 188 -4.03 -7.17 -9.35
N LYS A 189 -3.13 -7.35 -8.38
CA LYS A 189 -2.82 -8.67 -7.82
C LYS A 189 -4.01 -9.19 -7.02
N ARG A 190 -4.71 -10.16 -7.61
CA ARG A 190 -5.69 -11.01 -6.91
C ARG A 190 -4.90 -12.22 -6.41
N GLY A 191 -5.14 -12.63 -5.16
CA GLY A 191 -4.48 -13.80 -4.56
C GLY A 191 -5.14 -15.10 -4.96
#